data_AF-A0A519LBB8-F1
#
_entry.id   AF-A0A519LBB8-F1
#
_cell.length_a   1.000
_cell.length_b   1.000
_cell.length_c   1.000
_cell.angle_alpha   90.00
_cell.angle_beta   90.00
_cell.angle_gamma   90.00
#
_symmetry.space_group_name_H-M   'P 1'
#
loop_
_entity.id
_entity.type
_entity.pdbx_description
1 polymer ?
#
loop_
_entity_poly.entity_id
_entity_poly.type
_entity_poly.pdbx_seq_one_letter_code
_entity_poly.pdbx_strand_id
1 'polypeptide(L)'
;MNKKLFLLDGMALMYRAHFALSKNPRFTSTGINTSAVMGFTNTLLDVLKKEKPSHIAVVFDTEAPTERHTSFEAYKAHRQAMPEDLAAAMPYVIKLITGFNIPVITSDGYEADDIIGTLAKKAEAKGFQVYCMTPDKDFAQLVSENIFIYKPARMGNDMEILGVKEVLAKWEIENVLQVIDILGLWGDAVDNIPGIPGIGEKTAKALIKQYGSMENIIAHSHELKGKQRENVENFAEQGLISKKLATILLDVPVELDEASLELCDPSRDLLEPLFTELEFRTLGRRVFGDEFSVTTARFGEGTQTDLFGNQSGETIQYTNTLEEEPAEKLPAKTIENTAHDYVLVETAEQRADLIKLLLTQEKISFDTETTGTDA
;
A
#
# COMPACT_ATOMS: atom_id res chain seq x y z
N MET A 1 -30.61 2.41 -8.04
CA MET A 1 -29.22 2.89 -8.24
C MET A 1 -28.36 1.68 -8.57
N ASN A 2 -27.37 1.85 -9.45
CA ASN A 2 -26.46 0.75 -9.78
C ASN A 2 -25.50 0.56 -8.59
N LYS A 3 -25.49 -0.63 -7.97
CA LYS A 3 -24.67 -0.89 -6.77
C LYS A 3 -23.20 -1.02 -7.18
N LYS A 4 -22.42 0.03 -6.94
CA LYS A 4 -20.98 0.11 -7.22
C LYS A 4 -20.19 -0.09 -5.92
N LEU A 5 -19.45 -1.20 -5.82
CA LEU A 5 -18.62 -1.57 -4.68
C LEU A 5 -17.13 -1.40 -5.04
N PHE A 6 -16.38 -0.73 -4.18
CA PHE A 6 -14.92 -0.68 -4.24
C PHE A 6 -14.31 -1.47 -3.09
N LEU A 7 -13.43 -2.42 -3.41
CA LEU A 7 -12.66 -3.17 -2.43
C LEU A 7 -11.20 -2.76 -2.58
N LEU A 8 -10.67 -2.08 -1.56
CA LEU A 8 -9.32 -1.50 -1.58
C LEU A 8 -8.35 -2.45 -0.88
N ASP A 9 -7.26 -2.78 -1.58
CA ASP A 9 -6.09 -3.44 -1.00
C ASP A 9 -5.30 -2.41 -0.18
N GLY A 10 -5.48 -2.45 1.14
CA GLY A 10 -4.93 -1.47 2.06
C GLY A 10 -3.40 -1.46 2.06
N MET A 11 -2.78 -2.64 2.09
CA MET A 11 -1.32 -2.76 2.09
C MET A 11 -0.70 -2.23 0.79
N ALA A 12 -1.24 -2.62 -0.37
CA ALA A 12 -0.69 -2.15 -1.64
C ALA A 12 -0.83 -0.63 -1.81
N LEU A 13 -1.94 -0.04 -1.36
CA LEU A 13 -2.13 1.42 -1.38
C LEU A 13 -1.19 2.14 -0.42
N MET A 14 -0.93 1.57 0.76
CA MET A 14 0.03 2.11 1.72
C MET A 14 1.47 2.07 1.19
N TYR A 15 1.94 0.93 0.66
CA TYR A 15 3.26 0.83 0.04
C TYR A 15 3.41 1.81 -1.12
N ARG A 16 2.38 1.90 -1.98
CA ARG A 16 2.35 2.88 -3.07
C ARG A 16 2.48 4.32 -2.55
N ALA A 17 1.76 4.67 -1.49
CA ALA A 17 1.82 6.00 -0.90
C ALA A 17 3.20 6.31 -0.31
N HIS A 18 3.80 5.34 0.40
CA HIS A 18 5.14 5.45 0.97
C HIS A 18 6.19 5.73 -0.11
N PHE A 19 6.24 4.92 -1.17
CA PHE A 19 7.23 5.11 -2.25
C PHE A 19 6.97 6.33 -3.13
N ALA A 20 5.72 6.81 -3.24
CA ALA A 20 5.43 8.03 -4.00
C ALA A 20 6.03 9.29 -3.35
N LEU A 21 6.18 9.30 -2.03
CA LEU A 21 6.70 10.43 -1.25
C LEU A 21 8.05 10.16 -0.59
N SER A 22 8.67 8.99 -0.81
CA SER A 22 9.95 8.63 -0.20
C SER A 22 11.09 9.59 -0.55
N LYS A 23 11.06 10.23 -1.72
CA LYS A 23 12.05 11.24 -2.13
C LYS A 23 11.88 12.59 -1.41
N ASN A 24 10.67 12.89 -0.94
CA ASN A 24 10.32 14.15 -0.28
C ASN A 24 9.41 13.85 0.91
N PRO A 25 9.95 13.21 1.97
CA PRO A 25 9.14 12.78 3.10
C PRO A 25 8.55 13.99 3.83
N ARG A 26 7.34 13.80 4.38
CA ARG A 26 6.60 14.81 5.13
C ARG A 26 6.60 14.43 6.60
N PHE A 27 7.00 15.37 7.44
CA PHE A 27 7.00 15.22 8.88
C PHE A 27 6.14 16.30 9.52
N THR A 28 5.48 15.98 10.62
CA THR A 28 4.86 16.97 11.51
C THR A 28 5.92 17.73 12.30
N SER A 29 5.54 18.83 12.96
CA SER A 29 6.40 19.52 13.92
C SER A 29 6.83 18.64 15.11
N THR A 30 6.04 17.61 15.42
CA THR A 30 6.33 16.60 16.46
C THR A 30 7.23 15.46 15.97
N GLY A 31 7.64 15.47 14.70
CA GLY A 31 8.56 14.47 14.13
C GLY A 31 7.89 13.21 13.57
N ILE A 32 6.56 13.18 13.43
CA ILE A 32 5.83 12.03 12.88
C ILE A 32 5.92 12.04 11.36
N ASN A 33 6.36 10.94 10.73
CA ASN A 33 6.33 10.77 9.29
C ASN A 33 4.89 10.56 8.79
N THR A 34 4.36 11.52 8.03
CA THR A 34 2.97 11.51 7.54
C THR A 34 2.85 11.15 6.07
N SER A 35 3.97 10.81 5.42
CA SER A 35 4.03 10.59 3.96
C SER A 35 3.05 9.51 3.50
N ALA A 36 3.09 8.33 4.11
CA ALA A 36 2.21 7.22 3.74
C ALA A 36 0.73 7.55 4.01
N VAL A 37 0.42 8.13 5.17
CA VAL A 37 -0.95 8.52 5.53
C VAL A 37 -1.50 9.57 4.56
N MET A 38 -0.70 10.58 4.22
CA MET A 38 -1.08 11.64 3.27
C MET A 38 -1.32 11.08 1.87
N GLY A 39 -0.43 10.22 1.38
CA GLY A 39 -0.56 9.60 0.06
C GLY A 39 -1.78 8.66 -0.04
N PHE A 40 -2.04 7.88 1.02
CA PHE A 40 -3.23 7.04 1.13
C PHE A 40 -4.50 7.90 1.11
N THR A 41 -4.55 8.94 1.94
CA THR A 41 -5.71 9.85 2.04
C THR A 41 -6.01 10.52 0.71
N ASN A 42 -4.99 10.99 -0.01
CA ASN A 42 -5.17 11.58 -1.34
C ASN A 42 -5.78 10.58 -2.33
N THR A 43 -5.27 9.35 -2.33
CA THR A 43 -5.76 8.29 -3.21
C THR A 43 -7.21 7.93 -2.89
N LEU A 44 -7.56 7.82 -1.60
CA LEU A 44 -8.91 7.56 -1.15
C LEU A 44 -9.87 8.69 -1.57
N LEU A 45 -9.53 9.94 -1.29
CA LEU A 45 -10.34 11.10 -1.65
C LEU A 45 -10.55 11.21 -3.17
N ASP A 46 -9.53 10.91 -3.96
CA ASP A 46 -9.63 10.93 -5.41
C ASP A 46 -10.63 9.87 -5.92
N VAL A 47 -10.63 8.67 -5.36
CA VAL A 47 -11.59 7.61 -5.70
C VAL A 47 -13.01 8.03 -5.28
N LEU A 48 -13.19 8.47 -4.05
CA LEU A 48 -14.50 8.90 -3.55
C LEU A 48 -15.10 10.01 -4.42
N LYS A 49 -14.28 10.99 -4.83
CA LYS A 49 -14.71 12.12 -5.65
C LYS A 49 -15.00 11.74 -7.10
N LYS A 50 -14.12 10.95 -7.73
CA LYS A 50 -14.23 10.61 -9.17
C LYS A 50 -15.22 9.49 -9.41
N GLU A 51 -15.11 8.42 -8.63
CA GLU A 51 -15.83 7.17 -8.88
C GLU A 51 -17.18 7.10 -8.18
N LYS A 52 -17.38 7.90 -7.14
CA LYS A 52 -18.61 8.00 -6.34
C LYS A 52 -19.19 6.61 -6.00
N PRO A 53 -18.41 5.75 -5.31
CA PRO A 53 -18.88 4.42 -4.97
C PRO A 53 -20.12 4.50 -4.09
N SER A 54 -21.05 3.56 -4.27
CA SER A 54 -22.16 3.39 -3.33
C SER A 54 -21.73 2.59 -2.10
N HIS A 55 -20.76 1.70 -2.27
CA HIS A 55 -20.25 0.84 -1.22
C HIS A 55 -18.72 0.78 -1.30
N ILE A 56 -18.05 0.68 -0.16
CA ILE A 56 -16.59 0.64 -0.10
C ILE A 56 -16.10 -0.14 1.12
N ALA A 57 -14.97 -0.83 1.00
CA ALA A 57 -14.21 -1.38 2.13
C ALA A 57 -12.71 -1.28 1.86
N VAL A 58 -11.93 -1.26 2.93
CA VAL A 58 -10.47 -1.46 2.87
C VAL A 58 -10.14 -2.78 3.54
N VAL A 59 -9.33 -3.59 2.87
CA VAL A 59 -8.94 -4.92 3.34
C VAL A 59 -7.45 -4.91 3.64
N PHE A 60 -7.06 -5.51 4.78
CA PHE A 60 -5.66 -5.67 5.17
C PHE A 60 -5.34 -7.12 5.50
N ASP A 61 -4.07 -7.48 5.27
CA ASP A 61 -3.50 -8.70 5.81
C ASP A 61 -3.38 -8.65 7.34
N THR A 62 -3.28 -9.82 7.94
CA THR A 62 -2.99 -9.99 9.37
C THR A 62 -1.57 -10.54 9.55
N GLU A 63 -1.04 -10.48 10.77
CA GLU A 63 0.24 -11.12 11.09
C GLU A 63 0.12 -12.66 11.20
N ALA A 64 -1.09 -13.20 11.18
CA ALA A 64 -1.34 -14.63 11.30
C ALA A 64 -0.86 -15.37 10.04
N PRO A 65 -0.13 -16.50 10.19
CA PRO A 65 0.32 -17.26 9.04
C PRO A 65 -0.87 -17.85 8.27
N THR A 66 -0.79 -17.78 6.94
CA THR A 66 -1.84 -18.33 6.05
C THR A 66 -1.53 -19.77 5.64
N GLU A 67 -2.49 -20.46 5.03
CA GLU A 67 -2.28 -21.83 4.53
C GLU A 67 -1.05 -21.89 3.60
N ARG A 68 -0.83 -20.87 2.75
CA ARG A 68 0.31 -20.79 1.84
C ARG A 68 1.65 -20.80 2.59
N HIS A 69 1.77 -20.02 3.66
CA HIS A 69 2.97 -19.97 4.50
C HIS A 69 3.22 -21.31 5.20
N THR A 70 2.16 -21.99 5.64
CA THR A 70 2.29 -23.29 6.32
C THR A 70 2.60 -24.45 5.37
N SER A 71 2.10 -24.38 4.13
CA SER A 71 2.25 -25.45 3.13
C SER A 71 3.50 -25.30 2.26
N PHE A 72 4.03 -24.08 2.11
CA PHE A 72 5.24 -23.81 1.36
C PHE A 72 6.10 -22.74 2.07
N GLU A 73 7.09 -23.19 2.84
CA GLU A 73 7.95 -22.35 3.68
C GLU A 73 8.68 -21.23 2.91
N ALA A 74 9.01 -21.47 1.64
CA ALA A 74 9.68 -20.47 0.81
C ALA A 74 8.72 -19.37 0.28
N TYR A 75 7.40 -19.50 0.44
CA TYR A 75 6.42 -18.52 -0.02
C TYR A 75 6.65 -17.17 0.65
N LYS A 76 6.79 -16.10 -0.15
CA LYS A 76 7.09 -14.73 0.33
C LYS A 76 8.33 -14.60 1.24
N ALA A 77 9.18 -15.64 1.35
CA ALA A 77 10.32 -15.67 2.28
C ALA A 77 11.41 -14.62 1.97
N HIS A 78 11.48 -14.16 0.72
CA HIS A 78 12.41 -13.09 0.31
C HIS A 78 11.80 -11.68 0.40
N ARG A 79 10.53 -11.54 0.79
CA ARG A 79 9.95 -10.22 1.01
C ARG A 79 10.65 -9.56 2.20
N GLN A 80 11.15 -8.36 1.98
CA GLN A 80 11.73 -7.55 3.05
C GLN A 80 10.66 -7.27 4.11
N ALA A 81 11.10 -7.19 5.37
CA ALA A 81 10.24 -6.74 6.45
C ALA A 81 9.60 -5.40 6.10
N MET A 82 8.38 -5.18 6.58
CA MET A 82 7.68 -3.91 6.40
C MET A 82 8.58 -2.76 6.88
N PRO A 83 8.78 -1.69 6.08
CA PRO A 83 9.56 -0.53 6.50
C PRO A 83 9.01 0.04 7.81
N GLU A 84 9.88 0.42 8.74
CA GLU A 84 9.49 0.94 10.07
C GLU A 84 8.55 2.14 9.95
N ASP A 85 8.84 3.07 9.03
CA ASP A 85 7.97 4.20 8.71
C ASP A 85 6.55 3.79 8.30
N LEU A 86 6.43 2.67 7.55
CA LEU A 86 5.14 2.17 7.10
C LEU A 86 4.38 1.50 8.24
N ALA A 87 5.09 0.74 9.09
CA ALA A 87 4.55 0.17 10.31
C ALA A 87 4.02 1.25 11.25
N ALA A 88 4.80 2.33 11.46
CA ALA A 88 4.40 3.47 12.27
C ALA A 88 3.21 4.25 11.68
N ALA A 89 3.04 4.25 10.36
CA ALA A 89 1.91 4.90 9.68
C ALA A 89 0.61 4.07 9.75
N MET A 90 0.68 2.74 9.87
CA MET A 90 -0.47 1.84 9.83
C MET A 90 -1.60 2.22 10.82
N PRO A 91 -1.32 2.48 12.12
CA PRO A 91 -2.37 2.87 13.06
C PRO A 91 -3.09 4.16 12.66
N TYR A 92 -2.38 5.13 12.07
CA TYR A 92 -2.99 6.37 11.60
C TYR A 92 -3.84 6.16 10.34
N VAL A 93 -3.42 5.26 9.45
CA VAL A 93 -4.22 4.87 8.27
C VAL A 93 -5.52 4.20 8.71
N ILE A 94 -5.48 3.27 9.67
CA ILE A 94 -6.69 2.62 10.20
C ILE A 94 -7.62 3.66 10.85
N LYS A 95 -7.10 4.53 11.73
CA LYS A 95 -7.88 5.63 12.33
C LYS A 95 -8.52 6.52 11.27
N LEU A 96 -7.79 6.81 10.19
CA LEU A 96 -8.28 7.61 9.08
C LEU A 96 -9.44 6.92 8.37
N ILE A 97 -9.28 5.65 7.98
CA ILE A 97 -10.33 4.87 7.30
C ILE A 97 -11.59 4.79 8.17
N THR A 98 -11.42 4.50 9.46
CA THR A 98 -12.52 4.52 10.44
C THR A 98 -13.18 5.90 10.53
N GLY A 99 -12.40 6.98 10.51
CA GLY A 99 -12.92 8.35 10.49
C GLY A 99 -13.70 8.70 9.22
N PHE A 100 -13.38 8.07 8.08
CA PHE A 100 -14.19 8.14 6.86
C PHE A 100 -15.44 7.25 6.92
N ASN A 101 -15.71 6.57 8.04
CA ASN A 101 -16.78 5.60 8.20
C ASN A 101 -16.73 4.48 7.15
N ILE A 102 -15.51 4.06 6.78
CA ILE A 102 -15.28 2.96 5.85
C ILE A 102 -14.90 1.72 6.67
N PRO A 103 -15.50 0.55 6.41
CA PRO A 103 -15.14 -0.67 7.10
C PRO A 103 -13.72 -1.12 6.74
N VAL A 104 -12.97 -1.48 7.78
CA VAL A 104 -11.68 -2.17 7.69
C VAL A 104 -11.94 -3.66 7.92
N ILE A 105 -11.61 -4.50 6.94
CA ILE A 105 -11.86 -5.94 6.99
C ILE A 105 -10.52 -6.68 7.04
N THR A 106 -10.41 -7.61 7.98
CA THR A 106 -9.27 -8.53 8.11
C THR A 106 -9.80 -9.92 8.46
N SER A 107 -9.03 -10.96 8.18
CA SER A 107 -9.34 -12.34 8.59
C SER A 107 -8.06 -13.10 8.82
N ASP A 108 -7.87 -13.61 10.04
CA ASP A 108 -6.71 -14.43 10.37
C ASP A 108 -6.67 -15.69 9.49
N GLY A 109 -5.46 -16.07 9.05
CA GLY A 109 -5.23 -17.26 8.21
C GLY A 109 -5.46 -17.05 6.72
N TYR A 110 -5.89 -15.86 6.29
CA TYR A 110 -6.14 -15.50 4.89
C TYR A 110 -5.47 -14.19 4.52
N GLU A 111 -5.11 -14.04 3.25
CA GLU A 111 -4.52 -12.80 2.73
C GLU A 111 -5.61 -11.82 2.32
N ALA A 112 -5.27 -10.54 2.23
CA ALA A 112 -6.19 -9.51 1.74
C ALA A 112 -6.77 -9.87 0.36
N ASP A 113 -5.98 -10.52 -0.49
CA ASP A 113 -6.36 -10.95 -1.82
C ASP A 113 -7.51 -11.96 -1.79
N ASP A 114 -7.45 -12.91 -0.86
CA ASP A 114 -8.47 -13.95 -0.66
C ASP A 114 -9.79 -13.34 -0.12
N ILE A 115 -9.67 -12.41 0.83
CA ILE A 115 -10.82 -11.68 1.38
C ILE A 115 -11.49 -10.85 0.29
N ILE A 116 -10.73 -10.09 -0.49
CA ILE A 116 -11.26 -9.28 -1.60
C ILE A 116 -11.88 -10.18 -2.65
N GLY A 117 -11.22 -11.27 -3.05
CA GLY A 117 -11.74 -12.22 -4.04
C GLY A 117 -13.07 -12.84 -3.60
N THR A 118 -13.16 -13.27 -2.35
CA THR A 118 -14.38 -13.81 -1.75
C THR A 118 -15.50 -12.78 -1.73
N LEU A 119 -15.25 -11.56 -1.23
CA LEU A 119 -16.25 -10.50 -1.17
C LEU A 119 -16.70 -10.05 -2.57
N ALA A 120 -15.77 -9.99 -3.53
CA ALA A 120 -16.07 -9.63 -4.91
C ALA A 120 -17.05 -10.63 -5.55
N LYS A 121 -16.82 -11.94 -5.38
CA LYS A 121 -17.71 -12.98 -5.92
C LYS A 121 -19.06 -13.01 -5.20
N LYS A 122 -19.08 -12.84 -3.88
CA LYS A 122 -20.34 -12.71 -3.12
C LYS A 122 -21.14 -11.48 -3.57
N ALA A 123 -20.49 -10.34 -3.81
CA ALA A 123 -21.15 -9.10 -4.23
C ALA A 123 -21.63 -9.17 -5.68
N GLU A 124 -20.84 -9.75 -6.59
CA GLU A 124 -21.24 -10.02 -7.97
C GLU A 124 -22.54 -10.84 -8.02
N ALA A 125 -22.65 -11.91 -7.21
CA ALA A 125 -23.86 -12.73 -7.12
C ALA A 125 -25.10 -11.94 -6.64
N LYS A 126 -24.90 -10.83 -5.92
CA LYS A 126 -25.96 -9.90 -5.49
C LYS A 126 -26.19 -8.73 -6.46
N GLY A 127 -25.56 -8.75 -7.64
CA GLY A 127 -25.74 -7.76 -8.70
C GLY A 127 -24.93 -6.47 -8.52
N PHE A 128 -23.85 -6.51 -7.73
CA PHE A 128 -22.92 -5.38 -7.64
C PHE A 128 -21.96 -5.34 -8.82
N GLN A 129 -21.62 -4.14 -9.26
CA GLN A 129 -20.39 -3.90 -10.03
C GLN A 129 -19.25 -3.66 -9.03
N VAL A 130 -18.25 -4.53 -9.05
CA VAL A 130 -17.16 -4.56 -8.09
C VAL A 130 -15.87 -4.09 -8.75
N TYR A 131 -15.17 -3.20 -8.07
CA TYR A 131 -13.86 -2.69 -8.45
C TYR A 131 -12.84 -3.08 -7.38
N CYS A 132 -11.96 -4.04 -7.71
CA CYS A 132 -10.85 -4.44 -6.86
C CYS A 132 -9.68 -3.48 -7.12
N MET A 133 -9.38 -2.62 -6.13
CA MET A 133 -8.37 -1.58 -6.25
C MET A 133 -7.02 -2.07 -5.75
N THR A 134 -6.23 -2.63 -6.67
CA THR A 134 -4.92 -3.24 -6.37
C THR A 134 -4.00 -3.17 -7.59
N PRO A 135 -2.68 -2.97 -7.42
CA PRO A 135 -1.70 -3.12 -8.50
C PRO A 135 -1.44 -4.59 -8.85
N ASP A 136 -1.85 -5.53 -7.99
CA ASP A 136 -1.55 -6.95 -8.13
C ASP A 136 -2.13 -7.52 -9.44
N LYS A 137 -1.31 -8.34 -10.11
CA LYS A 137 -1.66 -8.98 -11.38
C LYS A 137 -2.51 -10.24 -11.14
N ASP A 138 -2.45 -10.84 -9.95
CA ASP A 138 -3.09 -12.11 -9.63
C ASP A 138 -4.61 -11.98 -9.64
N PHE A 139 -5.12 -10.79 -9.32
CA PHE A 139 -6.55 -10.42 -9.44
C PHE A 139 -7.10 -10.55 -10.86
N ALA A 140 -6.26 -10.67 -11.89
CA ALA A 140 -6.72 -10.93 -13.25
C ALA A 140 -7.53 -12.23 -13.35
N GLN A 141 -7.32 -13.18 -12.44
CA GLN A 141 -8.10 -14.42 -12.35
C GLN A 141 -9.56 -14.21 -11.90
N LEU A 142 -9.88 -13.08 -11.25
CA LEU A 142 -11.20 -12.82 -10.66
C LEU A 142 -12.16 -12.08 -11.59
N VAL A 143 -11.59 -11.41 -12.60
CA VAL A 143 -12.29 -10.49 -13.51
C VAL A 143 -13.43 -11.19 -14.25
N SER A 144 -14.56 -10.50 -14.34
CA SER A 144 -15.80 -11.00 -14.95
C SER A 144 -16.57 -9.86 -15.59
N GLU A 145 -17.83 -10.09 -15.98
CA GLU A 145 -18.69 -9.01 -16.50
C GLU A 145 -18.93 -7.90 -15.47
N ASN A 146 -18.95 -8.23 -14.18
CA ASN A 146 -19.23 -7.29 -13.09
C ASN A 146 -18.04 -7.04 -12.15
N ILE A 147 -16.92 -7.76 -12.28
CA ILE A 147 -15.72 -7.58 -11.46
C ILE A 147 -14.59 -7.02 -12.33
N PHE A 148 -14.04 -5.89 -11.90
CA PHE A 148 -12.97 -5.16 -12.58
C PHE A 148 -11.78 -4.94 -11.66
N ILE A 149 -10.57 -4.90 -12.23
CA ILE A 149 -9.38 -4.40 -11.51
C ILE A 149 -9.29 -2.90 -11.75
N TYR A 150 -9.07 -2.15 -10.69
CA TYR A 150 -8.93 -0.70 -10.72
C TYR A 150 -7.52 -0.29 -10.27
N LYS A 151 -6.75 0.33 -11.17
CA LYS A 151 -5.41 0.83 -10.86
C LYS A 151 -5.42 2.36 -10.84
N PRO A 152 -5.20 3.00 -9.68
CA PRO A 152 -5.24 4.45 -9.59
C PRO A 152 -4.15 5.12 -10.44
N ALA A 153 -4.48 6.25 -11.05
CA ALA A 153 -3.60 7.07 -11.88
C ALA A 153 -2.20 7.25 -11.28
N ARG A 154 -1.13 7.04 -12.06
CA ARG A 154 0.27 7.10 -11.57
C ARG A 154 1.09 8.04 -12.43
N MET A 155 1.76 9.02 -11.81
CA MET A 155 2.83 9.83 -12.42
C MET A 155 2.50 10.36 -13.83
N GLY A 156 1.30 10.93 -14.02
CA GLY A 156 0.87 11.50 -15.30
C GLY A 156 0.09 10.54 -16.22
N ASN A 157 0.02 9.25 -15.89
CA ASN A 157 -0.88 8.30 -16.56
C ASN A 157 -2.28 8.35 -15.95
N ASP A 158 -3.28 8.19 -16.81
CA ASP A 158 -4.67 8.04 -16.39
C ASP A 158 -4.90 6.75 -15.60
N MET A 159 -6.05 6.71 -14.96
CA MET A 159 -6.54 5.54 -14.22
C MET A 159 -6.84 4.39 -15.19
N GLU A 160 -6.47 3.17 -14.81
CA GLU A 160 -6.62 1.97 -15.64
C GLU A 160 -7.68 1.04 -15.02
N ILE A 161 -8.67 0.65 -15.82
CA ILE A 161 -9.69 -0.35 -15.46
C ILE A 161 -9.47 -1.56 -16.37
N LEU A 162 -9.28 -2.73 -15.77
CA LEU A 162 -9.13 -3.99 -16.50
C LEU A 162 -10.39 -4.84 -16.29
N GLY A 163 -11.16 -5.03 -17.36
CA GLY A 163 -12.23 -6.01 -17.44
C GLY A 163 -11.79 -7.24 -18.24
N VAL A 164 -12.74 -8.11 -18.58
CA VAL A 164 -12.45 -9.39 -19.25
C VAL A 164 -11.65 -9.15 -20.53
N LYS A 165 -12.07 -8.19 -21.37
CA LYS A 165 -11.42 -7.94 -22.67
C LYS A 165 -9.97 -7.52 -22.51
N GLU A 166 -9.70 -6.62 -21.58
CA GLU A 166 -8.36 -6.09 -21.32
C GLU A 166 -7.45 -7.18 -20.74
N VAL A 167 -7.97 -8.02 -19.84
CA VAL A 167 -7.25 -9.18 -19.28
C VAL A 167 -6.93 -10.21 -20.36
N LEU A 168 -7.92 -10.64 -21.14
CA LEU A 168 -7.72 -11.62 -22.22
C LEU A 168 -6.66 -11.14 -23.23
N ALA A 169 -6.71 -9.85 -23.61
CA ALA A 169 -5.75 -9.25 -24.52
C ALA A 169 -4.34 -9.16 -23.91
N LYS A 170 -4.21 -8.71 -22.65
CA LYS A 170 -2.92 -8.56 -21.96
C LYS A 170 -2.22 -9.89 -21.72
N TRP A 171 -2.98 -10.93 -21.41
CA TRP A 171 -2.46 -12.25 -21.11
C TRP A 171 -2.42 -13.18 -22.32
N GLU A 172 -2.99 -12.77 -23.46
CA GLU A 172 -3.08 -13.56 -24.70
C GLU A 172 -3.81 -14.90 -24.51
N ILE A 173 -4.88 -14.87 -23.72
CA ILE A 173 -5.69 -16.04 -23.30
C ILE A 173 -7.14 -15.90 -23.74
N GLU A 174 -7.89 -17.00 -23.69
CA GLU A 174 -9.32 -17.06 -24.06
C GLU A 174 -10.24 -17.09 -22.84
N ASN A 175 -9.74 -17.54 -21.69
CA ASN A 175 -10.46 -17.59 -20.43
C ASN A 175 -9.59 -16.99 -19.31
N VAL A 176 -10.16 -16.11 -18.47
CA VAL A 176 -9.47 -15.44 -17.36
C VAL A 176 -8.83 -16.41 -16.35
N LEU A 177 -9.39 -17.60 -16.16
CA LEU A 177 -8.82 -18.61 -15.26
C LEU A 177 -7.46 -19.12 -15.74
N GLN A 178 -7.15 -18.99 -17.04
CA GLN A 178 -5.85 -19.37 -17.60
C GLN A 178 -4.70 -18.49 -17.07
N VAL A 179 -4.99 -17.34 -16.44
CA VAL A 179 -3.97 -16.57 -15.70
C VAL A 179 -3.31 -17.44 -14.63
N ILE A 180 -4.09 -18.24 -13.90
CA ILE A 180 -3.60 -19.12 -12.83
C ILE A 180 -2.66 -20.18 -13.41
N ASP A 181 -3.02 -20.76 -14.56
CA ASP A 181 -2.15 -21.72 -15.25
C ASP A 181 -0.84 -21.09 -15.73
N ILE A 182 -0.89 -19.85 -16.25
CA ILE A 182 0.30 -19.11 -16.66
C ILE A 182 1.21 -18.87 -15.45
N LEU A 183 0.66 -18.43 -14.32
CA LEU A 183 1.42 -18.20 -13.08
C LEU A 183 1.97 -19.52 -12.50
N GLY A 184 1.26 -20.64 -12.64
CA GLY A 184 1.77 -21.95 -12.26
C GLY A 184 2.96 -22.42 -13.08
N LEU A 185 3.00 -22.09 -14.37
CA LEU A 185 4.12 -22.41 -15.27
C LEU A 185 5.29 -21.43 -15.13
N TRP A 186 4.99 -20.14 -15.08
CA TRP A 186 5.97 -19.06 -15.06
C TRP A 186 6.56 -18.84 -13.66
N GLY A 187 5.75 -19.03 -12.62
CA GLY A 187 6.05 -18.61 -11.26
C GLY A 187 5.84 -17.10 -11.05
N ASP A 188 6.26 -16.65 -9.88
CA ASP A 188 6.28 -15.25 -9.49
C ASP A 188 7.49 -14.96 -8.59
N ALA A 189 8.43 -14.16 -9.10
CA ALA A 189 9.60 -13.76 -8.35
C ALA A 189 9.26 -12.86 -7.15
N VAL A 190 8.18 -12.07 -7.21
CA VAL A 190 7.78 -11.16 -6.12
C VAL A 190 7.29 -11.96 -4.90
N ASP A 191 6.59 -13.06 -5.15
CA ASP A 191 6.02 -13.93 -4.12
C ASP A 191 6.83 -15.20 -3.86
N ASN A 192 7.99 -15.30 -4.52
CA ASN A 192 8.85 -16.47 -4.50
C ASN A 192 8.12 -17.78 -4.90
N ILE A 193 7.20 -17.68 -5.87
CA ILE A 193 6.52 -18.81 -6.48
C ILE A 193 7.44 -19.37 -7.58
N PRO A 194 7.87 -20.64 -7.49
CA PRO A 194 8.99 -21.13 -8.29
C PRO A 194 8.64 -21.39 -9.78
N GLY A 195 7.39 -21.73 -10.09
CA GLY A 195 6.98 -22.10 -11.45
C GLY A 195 7.67 -23.37 -11.97
N ILE A 196 7.77 -23.52 -13.29
CA ILE A 196 8.58 -24.57 -13.94
C ILE A 196 9.87 -23.95 -14.47
N PRO A 197 11.06 -24.45 -14.09
CA PRO A 197 12.33 -23.91 -14.55
C PRO A 197 12.43 -23.81 -16.08
N GLY A 198 12.92 -22.67 -16.59
CA GLY A 198 13.07 -22.43 -18.02
C GLY A 198 11.77 -22.09 -18.76
N ILE A 199 10.64 -21.97 -18.07
CA ILE A 199 9.38 -21.45 -18.64
C ILE A 199 9.16 -20.02 -18.12
N GLY A 200 9.43 -19.03 -18.97
CA GLY A 200 9.10 -17.63 -18.68
C GLY A 200 7.70 -17.25 -19.16
N GLU A 201 7.24 -16.03 -18.83
CA GLU A 201 5.91 -15.49 -19.18
C GLU A 201 5.50 -15.77 -20.63
N LYS A 202 6.36 -15.42 -21.60
CA LYS A 202 6.06 -15.61 -23.04
C LYS A 202 5.85 -17.06 -23.41
N THR A 203 6.68 -17.95 -22.85
CA THR A 203 6.60 -19.39 -23.10
C THR A 203 5.35 -19.98 -22.45
N ALA A 204 5.04 -19.56 -21.23
CA ALA A 204 3.82 -19.97 -20.51
C ALA A 204 2.56 -19.58 -21.31
N LYS A 205 2.46 -18.34 -21.77
CA LYS A 205 1.35 -17.87 -22.63
C LYS A 205 1.22 -18.71 -23.90
N ALA A 206 2.33 -18.97 -24.58
CA ALA A 206 2.31 -19.78 -25.81
C ALA A 206 1.84 -21.22 -25.57
N LEU A 207 2.31 -21.87 -24.49
CA LEU A 207 1.89 -23.22 -24.13
C LEU A 207 0.41 -23.27 -23.75
N ILE A 208 -0.07 -22.31 -22.96
CA ILE A 208 -1.47 -22.25 -22.55
C ILE A 208 -2.41 -21.96 -23.72
N LYS A 209 -1.99 -21.11 -24.66
CA LYS A 209 -2.72 -20.91 -25.92
C LYS A 209 -2.84 -22.19 -26.75
N GLN A 210 -1.82 -23.04 -26.72
CA GLN A 210 -1.81 -24.30 -27.49
C GLN A 210 -2.58 -25.43 -26.80
N TYR A 211 -2.40 -25.59 -25.49
CA TYR A 211 -2.88 -26.77 -24.73
C TYR A 211 -4.05 -26.47 -23.80
N GLY A 212 -4.40 -25.19 -23.61
CA GLY A 212 -5.53 -24.74 -22.81
C GLY A 212 -5.25 -24.62 -21.30
N SER A 213 -4.70 -25.65 -20.67
CA SER A 213 -4.43 -25.68 -19.22
C SER A 213 -3.08 -26.31 -18.90
N MET A 214 -2.61 -26.06 -17.68
CA MET A 214 -1.38 -26.66 -17.17
C MET A 214 -1.44 -28.19 -17.13
N GLU A 215 -2.56 -28.76 -16.70
CA GLU A 215 -2.76 -30.21 -16.64
C GLU A 215 -2.68 -30.84 -18.03
N ASN A 216 -3.25 -30.17 -19.05
CA ASN A 216 -3.15 -30.64 -20.43
C ASN A 216 -1.72 -30.59 -20.95
N ILE A 217 -0.94 -29.56 -20.61
CA ILE A 217 0.48 -29.46 -20.99
C ILE A 217 1.27 -30.63 -20.39
N ILE A 218 1.03 -30.96 -19.11
CA ILE A 218 1.69 -32.07 -18.43
C ILE A 218 1.28 -33.41 -19.07
N ALA A 219 -0.01 -33.61 -19.37
CA ALA A 219 -0.50 -34.82 -20.03
C ALA A 219 0.09 -35.01 -21.45
N HIS A 220 0.37 -33.91 -22.15
CA HIS A 220 0.95 -33.91 -23.51
C HIS A 220 2.45 -33.56 -23.52
N SER A 221 3.15 -33.73 -22.39
CA SER A 221 4.59 -33.39 -22.28
C SER A 221 5.45 -34.05 -23.36
N HIS A 222 5.05 -35.23 -23.82
CA HIS A 222 5.73 -36.00 -24.86
C HIS A 222 5.81 -35.29 -26.22
N GLU A 223 4.95 -34.31 -26.50
CA GLU A 223 4.96 -33.49 -27.71
C GLU A 223 5.97 -32.33 -27.64
N LEU A 224 6.36 -31.95 -26.42
CA LEU A 224 7.36 -30.90 -26.18
C LEU A 224 8.75 -31.39 -26.56
N LYS A 225 9.67 -30.46 -26.83
CA LYS A 225 11.02 -30.76 -27.34
C LYS A 225 12.13 -30.35 -26.37
N GLY A 226 13.18 -31.16 -26.32
CA GLY A 226 14.43 -30.86 -25.61
C GLY A 226 14.21 -30.53 -24.13
N LYS A 227 14.91 -29.48 -23.65
CA LYS A 227 14.91 -29.06 -22.25
C LYS A 227 13.52 -28.70 -21.71
N GLN A 228 12.64 -28.17 -22.57
CA GLN A 228 11.28 -27.80 -22.16
C GLN A 228 10.47 -29.04 -21.75
N ARG A 229 10.58 -30.13 -22.51
CA ARG A 229 9.94 -31.41 -22.15
C ARG A 229 10.47 -31.95 -20.84
N GLU A 230 11.80 -32.04 -20.72
CA GLU A 230 12.45 -32.52 -19.50
C GLU A 230 11.97 -31.73 -18.27
N ASN A 231 11.89 -30.40 -18.38
CA ASN A 231 11.51 -29.56 -17.26
C ASN A 231 10.01 -29.71 -16.92
N VAL A 232 9.13 -29.79 -17.92
CA VAL A 232 7.70 -30.04 -17.67
C VAL A 232 7.48 -31.39 -16.98
N GLU A 233 8.18 -32.44 -17.42
CA GLU A 233 8.06 -33.78 -16.81
C GLU A 233 8.65 -33.82 -15.39
N ASN A 234 9.84 -33.25 -15.19
CA ASN A 234 10.55 -33.32 -13.91
C ASN A 234 9.98 -32.37 -12.84
N PHE A 235 9.41 -31.24 -13.23
CA PHE A 235 8.90 -30.21 -12.32
C PHE A 235 7.38 -30.03 -12.41
N ALA A 236 6.65 -31.03 -12.93
CA ALA A 236 5.19 -31.01 -13.02
C ALA A 236 4.53 -30.71 -11.66
N GLU A 237 4.94 -31.40 -10.60
CA GLU A 237 4.41 -31.23 -9.24
C GLU A 237 4.71 -29.83 -8.68
N GLN A 238 5.93 -29.33 -8.86
CA GLN A 238 6.31 -27.97 -8.46
C GLN A 238 5.46 -26.91 -9.16
N GLY A 239 5.18 -27.11 -10.44
CA GLY A 239 4.32 -26.23 -11.20
C GLY A 239 2.86 -26.27 -10.71
N LEU A 240 2.33 -27.45 -10.37
CA LEU A 240 0.98 -27.58 -9.77
C LEU A 240 0.90 -26.93 -8.38
N ILE A 241 1.94 -27.04 -7.57
CA ILE A 241 2.05 -26.32 -6.29
C ILE A 241 2.07 -24.81 -6.55
N SER A 242 2.85 -24.35 -7.53
CA SER A 242 2.91 -22.94 -7.92
C SER A 242 1.55 -22.41 -8.36
N LYS A 243 0.81 -23.21 -9.14
CA LYS A 243 -0.57 -22.92 -9.55
C LYS A 243 -1.48 -22.76 -8.33
N LYS A 244 -1.39 -23.68 -7.35
CA LYS A 244 -2.15 -23.59 -6.10
C LYS A 244 -1.81 -22.32 -5.30
N LEU A 245 -0.53 -21.99 -5.17
CA LEU A 245 -0.09 -20.79 -4.45
C LEU A 245 -0.60 -19.49 -5.08
N ALA A 246 -0.61 -19.40 -6.42
CA ALA A 246 -1.10 -18.24 -7.17
C ALA A 246 -2.65 -18.17 -7.25
N THR A 247 -3.37 -19.20 -6.79
CA THR A 247 -4.84 -19.20 -6.83
C THR A 247 -5.37 -18.42 -5.63
N ILE A 248 -6.21 -17.41 -5.89
CA ILE A 248 -6.93 -16.65 -4.85
C ILE A 248 -8.08 -17.51 -4.32
N LEU A 249 -8.18 -17.63 -3.00
CA LEU A 249 -9.25 -18.37 -2.32
C LEU A 249 -10.54 -17.56 -2.35
N LEU A 250 -11.67 -18.23 -2.57
CA LEU A 250 -13.00 -17.62 -2.73
C LEU A 250 -14.00 -18.03 -1.65
N ASP A 251 -13.53 -18.77 -0.65
CA ASP A 251 -14.30 -19.40 0.42
C ASP A 251 -13.89 -18.92 1.81
N VAL A 252 -13.28 -17.74 1.90
CA VAL A 252 -12.93 -17.10 3.17
C VAL A 252 -14.21 -16.91 4.02
N PRO A 253 -14.18 -17.19 5.35
CA PRO A 253 -15.34 -17.09 6.24
C PRO A 253 -15.70 -15.63 6.60
N VAL A 254 -15.79 -14.77 5.59
CA VAL A 254 -16.22 -13.36 5.70
C VAL A 254 -17.61 -13.19 5.12
N GLU A 255 -18.52 -12.56 5.86
CA GLU A 255 -19.87 -12.29 5.38
C GLU A 255 -19.94 -10.98 4.59
N LEU A 256 -20.74 -10.98 3.52
CA LEU A 256 -21.03 -9.75 2.77
C LEU A 256 -22.24 -9.05 3.40
N ASP A 257 -21.96 -8.22 4.39
CA ASP A 257 -22.94 -7.30 4.97
C ASP A 257 -23.01 -6.01 4.14
N GLU A 258 -24.05 -5.89 3.31
CA GLU A 258 -24.22 -4.75 2.42
C GLU A 258 -24.40 -3.43 3.18
N ALA A 259 -25.03 -3.45 4.35
CA ALA A 259 -25.35 -2.24 5.10
C ALA A 259 -24.09 -1.58 5.68
N SER A 260 -23.15 -2.37 6.19
CA SER A 260 -21.87 -1.85 6.70
C SER A 260 -20.94 -1.37 5.61
N LEU A 261 -21.12 -1.83 4.37
CA LEU A 261 -20.34 -1.40 3.22
C LEU A 261 -20.84 -0.08 2.61
N GLU A 262 -22.05 0.37 2.92
CA GLU A 262 -22.64 1.58 2.33
C GLU A 262 -21.81 2.82 2.69
N LEU A 263 -21.46 3.63 1.67
CA LEU A 263 -20.64 4.82 1.87
C LEU A 263 -21.40 5.85 2.71
N CYS A 264 -20.86 6.16 3.89
CA CYS A 264 -21.40 7.17 4.79
C CYS A 264 -20.57 8.46 4.74
N ASP A 265 -21.15 9.56 5.23
CA ASP A 265 -20.42 10.83 5.37
C ASP A 265 -19.27 10.67 6.38
N PRO A 266 -18.11 11.32 6.15
CA PRO A 266 -16.98 11.26 7.08
C PRO A 266 -17.31 11.84 8.46
N SER A 267 -16.82 11.19 9.53
CA SER A 267 -16.98 11.64 10.91
C SER A 267 -16.02 12.80 11.23
N ARG A 268 -16.58 14.00 11.47
CA ARG A 268 -15.81 15.15 11.97
C ARG A 268 -15.15 14.84 13.31
N ASP A 269 -15.90 14.25 14.24
CA ASP A 269 -15.41 13.97 15.60
C ASP A 269 -14.16 13.08 15.62
N LEU A 270 -14.02 12.17 14.64
CA LEU A 270 -12.85 11.30 14.52
C LEU A 270 -11.73 11.92 13.67
N LEU A 271 -12.07 12.61 12.58
CA LEU A 271 -11.10 13.12 11.62
C LEU A 271 -10.49 14.47 12.02
N GLU A 272 -11.23 15.37 12.68
CA GLU A 272 -10.70 16.69 13.05
C GLU A 272 -9.52 16.59 14.04
N PRO A 273 -9.57 15.76 15.10
CA PRO A 273 -8.42 15.55 15.99
C PRO A 273 -7.23 14.91 15.26
N LEU A 274 -7.51 13.91 14.41
CA LEU A 274 -6.49 13.21 13.64
C LEU A 274 -5.79 14.15 12.63
N PHE A 275 -6.55 14.97 11.90
CA PHE A 275 -5.99 15.96 10.98
C PHE A 275 -5.25 17.07 11.70
N THR A 276 -5.62 17.40 12.93
CA THR A 276 -4.86 18.33 13.77
C THR A 276 -3.53 17.74 14.19
N GLU A 277 -3.52 16.50 14.69
CA GLU A 277 -2.32 15.75 15.10
C GLU A 277 -1.34 15.57 13.93
N LEU A 278 -1.86 15.24 12.74
CA LEU A 278 -1.07 15.04 11.52
C LEU A 278 -0.78 16.34 10.75
N GLU A 279 -1.26 17.50 11.24
CA GLU A 279 -1.13 18.82 10.61
C GLU A 279 -1.72 18.93 9.18
N PHE A 280 -2.73 18.12 8.88
CA PHE A 280 -3.38 17.97 7.57
C PHE A 280 -4.38 19.10 7.23
N ARG A 281 -3.98 20.36 7.39
CA ARG A 281 -4.84 21.54 7.16
C ARG A 281 -5.52 21.57 5.79
N THR A 282 -4.75 21.31 4.72
CA THR A 282 -5.27 21.34 3.34
C THR A 282 -6.17 20.15 3.05
N LEU A 283 -5.87 18.98 3.60
CA LEU A 283 -6.72 17.79 3.45
C LEU A 283 -8.03 17.96 4.21
N GLY A 284 -8.00 18.47 5.45
CA GLY A 284 -9.21 18.76 6.20
C GLY A 284 -10.13 19.76 5.50
N ARG A 285 -9.59 20.84 4.90
CA ARG A 285 -10.40 21.75 4.06
C ARG A 285 -10.98 21.06 2.83
N ARG A 286 -10.26 20.12 2.21
CA ARG A 286 -10.79 19.33 1.07
C ARG A 286 -11.93 18.39 1.49
N VAL A 287 -11.92 17.90 2.72
CA VAL A 287 -12.95 16.97 3.24
C VAL A 287 -14.17 17.72 3.76
N PHE A 288 -13.95 18.78 4.55
CA PHE A 288 -14.99 19.46 5.33
C PHE A 288 -15.34 20.88 4.86
N GLY A 289 -14.66 21.39 3.84
CA GLY A 289 -14.83 22.75 3.31
C GLY A 289 -13.98 23.80 4.02
N ASP A 290 -14.12 25.06 3.58
CA ASP A 290 -13.31 26.19 4.07
C ASP A 290 -13.56 26.55 5.54
N GLU A 291 -14.64 26.05 6.14
CA GLU A 291 -14.94 26.21 7.57
C GLU A 291 -14.02 25.37 8.48
N PHE A 292 -13.26 24.42 7.90
CA PHE A 292 -12.28 23.64 8.66
C PHE A 292 -11.06 24.49 9.02
N SER A 293 -10.96 24.86 10.29
CA SER A 293 -9.81 25.55 10.87
C SER A 293 -9.12 24.66 11.90
N VAL A 294 -7.84 24.37 11.67
CA VAL A 294 -7.01 23.71 12.69
C VAL A 294 -6.60 24.77 13.70
N THR A 295 -7.33 24.86 14.81
CA THR A 295 -6.86 25.55 16.01
C THR A 295 -5.67 24.76 16.54
N THR A 296 -4.45 25.15 16.14
CA THR A 296 -3.26 24.71 16.86
C THR A 296 -3.38 25.22 18.27
N ALA A 297 -3.71 24.33 19.21
CA ALA A 297 -3.42 24.57 20.61
C ALA A 297 -1.89 24.71 20.70
N ARG A 298 -1.40 25.94 20.64
CA ARG A 298 -0.03 26.27 21.03
C ARG A 298 0.08 25.82 22.49
N PHE A 299 0.79 24.73 22.73
CA PHE A 299 1.28 24.42 24.06
C PHE A 299 2.27 25.53 24.43
N GLY A 300 1.78 26.46 25.26
CA GLY A 300 2.51 27.40 26.10
C GLY A 300 3.78 28.04 25.54
N GLU A 301 3.64 29.19 24.91
CA GLU A 301 4.58 30.31 25.10
C GLU A 301 3.77 31.60 25.24
N GLY A 302 4.19 32.43 26.20
CA GLY A 302 3.36 33.40 26.91
C GLY A 302 2.55 34.36 26.03
N THR A 303 1.37 34.70 26.54
CA THR A 303 0.65 35.92 26.19
C THR A 303 1.62 37.11 26.22
N GLN A 304 2.05 37.57 25.04
CA GLN A 304 2.68 38.88 24.91
C GLN A 304 1.56 39.92 25.00
N THR A 305 1.33 40.43 26.20
CA THR A 305 0.62 41.68 26.40
C THR A 305 1.42 42.81 25.77
N ASP A 306 0.75 43.66 24.98
CA ASP A 306 1.28 44.96 24.58
C ASP A 306 1.60 45.81 25.84
N LEU A 307 2.48 46.80 25.70
CA LEU A 307 3.09 47.60 26.79
C LEU A 307 2.07 48.38 27.66
N PHE A 308 0.78 48.28 27.34
CA PHE A 308 -0.34 48.91 28.06
C PHE A 308 -1.49 47.96 28.47
N GLY A 309 -1.32 46.63 28.38
CA GLY A 309 -2.14 45.67 29.12
C GLY A 309 -3.64 45.59 28.77
N ASN A 310 -4.04 45.79 27.50
CA ASN A 310 -5.42 45.55 27.06
C ASN A 310 -5.55 44.31 26.15
N GLN A 311 -6.61 43.51 26.36
CA GLN A 311 -7.06 42.48 25.42
C GLN A 311 -7.99 43.13 24.38
N SER A 312 -7.50 43.39 23.17
CA SER A 312 -8.35 43.78 22.05
C SER A 312 -8.81 42.53 21.30
N GLY A 313 -10.09 42.21 21.44
CA GLY A 313 -10.80 41.41 20.45
C GLY A 313 -11.12 42.29 19.25
N GLU A 314 -10.50 42.03 18.11
CA GLU A 314 -10.90 42.64 16.84
C GLU A 314 -11.18 41.56 15.80
N THR A 315 -12.39 41.66 15.24
CA THR A 315 -12.88 40.89 14.10
C THR A 315 -12.19 41.40 12.84
N ILE A 316 -11.33 40.59 12.21
CA ILE A 316 -10.66 40.97 10.96
C ILE A 316 -11.51 40.47 9.78
N GLN A 317 -12.06 41.41 9.01
CA GLN A 317 -12.64 41.19 7.70
C GLN A 317 -11.53 41.00 6.65
N TYR A 318 -11.71 40.04 5.74
CA TYR A 318 -10.77 39.74 4.66
C TYR A 318 -10.83 40.79 3.55
N THR A 319 -9.69 41.42 3.26
CA THR A 319 -9.40 41.99 1.94
C THR A 319 -8.32 41.15 1.26
N ASN A 320 -8.68 40.55 0.13
CA ASN A 320 -7.76 39.88 -0.79
C ASN A 320 -6.76 40.89 -1.37
N THR A 321 -5.52 40.84 -0.92
CA THR A 321 -4.35 41.27 -1.70
C THR A 321 -3.20 40.32 -1.40
N LEU A 322 -2.84 39.54 -2.42
CA LEU A 322 -1.62 38.75 -2.47
C LEU A 322 -0.43 39.70 -2.45
N GLU A 323 0.38 39.60 -1.40
CA GLU A 323 1.82 39.86 -1.44
C GLU A 323 2.46 38.97 -0.35
N GLU A 324 3.19 37.95 -0.81
CA GLU A 324 3.93 37.02 0.04
C GLU A 324 5.11 37.75 0.68
N GLU A 325 5.01 38.08 1.96
CA GLU A 325 6.20 38.27 2.80
C GLU A 325 6.74 36.88 3.16
N PRO A 326 8.00 36.54 2.81
CA PRO A 326 8.57 35.25 3.17
C PRO A 326 8.79 35.22 4.68
N ALA A 327 7.97 34.43 5.39
CA ALA A 327 8.31 34.03 6.75
C ALA A 327 9.66 33.33 6.72
N GLU A 328 10.67 33.93 7.36
CA GLU A 328 12.01 33.36 7.52
C GLU A 328 11.88 31.98 8.18
N LYS A 329 11.96 30.93 7.37
CA LYS A 329 12.20 29.58 7.85
C LYS A 329 13.58 29.59 8.47
N LEU A 330 13.67 29.50 9.80
CA LEU A 330 14.91 29.11 10.46
C LEU A 330 15.40 27.83 9.77
N PRO A 331 16.57 27.83 9.12
CA PRO A 331 17.05 26.67 8.40
C PRO A 331 17.19 25.50 9.39
N ALA A 332 16.75 24.32 8.98
CA ALA A 332 16.98 23.10 9.75
C ALA A 332 18.49 22.98 10.02
N LYS A 333 18.85 22.53 11.22
CA LYS A 333 20.24 22.26 11.58
C LYS A 333 20.77 21.10 10.74
N THR A 334 21.71 21.38 9.86
CA THR A 334 22.44 20.44 9.00
C THR A 334 23.89 20.35 9.47
N ILE A 335 24.62 19.38 8.93
CA ILE A 335 26.07 19.25 9.15
C ILE A 335 26.86 20.50 8.68
N GLU A 336 26.28 21.28 7.78
CA GLU A 336 26.91 22.46 7.19
C GLU A 336 26.67 23.75 7.99
N ASN A 337 25.64 23.78 8.85
CA ASN A 337 25.25 24.98 9.61
C ASN A 337 25.23 24.79 11.13
N THR A 338 25.64 23.61 11.62
CA THR A 338 25.83 23.31 13.03
C THR A 338 27.33 23.22 13.31
N ALA A 339 27.80 23.78 14.42
CA ALA A 339 29.20 23.63 14.82
C ALA A 339 29.45 22.20 15.31
N HIS A 340 30.52 21.57 14.82
CA HIS A 340 30.88 20.19 15.15
C HIS A 340 32.34 20.10 15.56
N ASP A 341 32.61 19.33 16.61
CA ASP A 341 33.95 18.94 17.03
C ASP A 341 34.27 17.54 16.51
N TYR A 342 35.12 17.47 15.49
CA TYR A 342 35.55 16.20 14.91
C TYR A 342 36.80 15.69 15.62
N VAL A 343 36.74 14.44 16.09
CA VAL A 343 37.87 13.74 16.70
C VAL A 343 38.19 12.51 15.86
N LEU A 344 39.41 12.47 15.32
CA LEU A 344 39.91 11.30 14.62
C LEU A 344 40.44 10.29 15.63
N VAL A 345 39.99 9.03 15.53
CA VAL A 345 40.33 7.93 16.43
C VAL A 345 40.91 6.77 15.62
N GLU A 346 42.20 6.51 15.76
CA GLU A 346 42.92 5.51 14.95
C GLU A 346 43.46 4.34 15.80
N THR A 347 43.83 4.60 17.05
CA THR A 347 44.45 3.59 17.91
C THR A 347 43.44 2.83 18.76
N ALA A 348 43.82 1.62 19.20
CA ALA A 348 42.97 0.80 20.07
C ALA A 348 42.68 1.47 21.43
N GLU A 349 43.66 2.22 21.96
CA GLU A 349 43.51 2.98 23.21
C GLU A 349 42.52 4.14 23.04
N GLN A 350 42.63 4.91 21.95
CA GLN A 350 41.69 6.00 21.64
C GLN A 350 40.27 5.48 21.41
N ARG A 351 40.11 4.30 20.78
CA ARG A 351 38.79 3.65 20.65
C ARG A 351 38.21 3.28 22.00
N ALA A 352 39.01 2.75 22.92
CA ALA A 352 38.55 2.38 24.25
C ALA A 352 38.06 3.60 25.05
N ASP A 353 38.73 4.75 24.91
CA ASP A 353 38.31 5.98 25.58
C ASP A 353 37.07 6.61 24.92
N LEU A 354 36.95 6.55 23.58
CA LEU A 354 35.74 6.95 22.88
C LEU A 354 34.54 6.10 23.32
N ILE A 355 34.69 4.78 23.43
CA ILE A 355 33.62 3.89 23.89
C ILE A 355 33.15 4.25 25.30
N LYS A 356 34.08 4.54 26.23
CA LYS A 356 33.70 5.00 27.58
C LYS A 356 32.89 6.29 27.54
N LEU A 357 33.27 7.25 26.68
CA LEU A 357 32.55 8.51 26.53
C LEU A 357 31.15 8.28 25.95
N LEU A 358 31.04 7.50 24.87
CA LEU A 358 29.77 7.20 24.21
C LEU A 358 28.79 6.50 25.15
N LEU A 359 29.26 5.56 25.98
CA LEU A 359 28.42 4.84 26.96
C LEU A 359 27.81 5.75 28.04
N THR A 360 28.26 6.99 28.19
CA THR A 360 27.66 7.96 29.12
C THR A 360 26.55 8.82 28.51
N GLN A 361 26.31 8.71 27.19
CA GLN A 361 25.30 9.49 26.48
C GLN A 361 23.96 8.75 26.43
N GLU A 362 22.85 9.48 26.49
CA GLU A 362 21.49 8.89 26.41
C GLU A 362 21.13 8.40 25.00
N LYS A 363 21.72 9.00 23.95
CA LYS A 363 21.48 8.66 22.55
C LYS A 363 22.77 8.81 21.76
N ILE A 364 23.00 7.87 20.84
CA ILE A 364 24.14 7.87 19.93
C ILE A 364 23.60 7.59 18.53
N SER A 365 24.07 8.34 17.54
CA SER A 365 23.83 8.07 16.11
C SER A 365 25.15 7.60 15.51
N PHE A 366 25.12 6.54 14.72
CA PHE A 366 26.27 6.04 13.98
C PHE A 366 25.99 6.12 12.47
N ASP A 367 27.02 6.47 11.71
CA ASP A 367 27.03 6.43 10.26
C ASP A 367 28.25 5.61 9.85
N THR A 368 28.10 4.74 8.85
CA THR A 368 29.15 3.80 8.45
C THR A 368 29.36 3.85 6.96
N GLU A 369 30.58 4.18 6.55
CA GLU A 369 31.01 4.17 5.15
C GLU A 369 31.74 2.84 4.86
N THR A 370 31.25 2.08 3.88
CA THR A 370 31.89 0.84 3.42
C THR A 370 32.35 0.98 1.97
N THR A 371 33.50 0.39 1.65
CA THR A 371 34.05 0.35 0.29
C THR A 371 33.79 -0.99 -0.42
N GLY A 372 33.04 -1.92 0.20
CA GLY A 372 32.72 -3.25 -0.34
C GLY A 372 31.23 -3.43 -0.65
N THR A 373 30.93 -4.23 -1.69
CA THR A 373 29.57 -4.50 -2.18
C THR A 373 28.79 -5.57 -1.42
N ASP A 374 29.38 -6.16 -0.38
CA ASP A 374 28.78 -7.27 0.39
C ASP A 374 28.26 -6.75 1.75
N ALA A 375 27.22 -5.92 1.71
CA ALA A 375 26.50 -5.45 2.90
C ALA A 375 25.10 -6.08 2.99
#